data_AF-A0A8J7TWJ8-F1
#
_entry.id   AF-A0A8J7TWJ8-F1
#
_cell.length_a   1.000
_cell.length_b   1.000
_cell.length_c   1.000
_cell.angle_alpha   90.00
_cell.angle_beta   90.00
_cell.angle_gamma   90.00
#
_symmetry.space_group_name_H-M   'P 1'
#
loop_
_entity.id
_entity.type
_entity.pdbx_description
1 polymer ?
#
loop_
_entity_poly.entity_id
_entity_poly.type
_entity_poly.pdbx_seq_one_letter_code
_entity_poly.pdbx_strand_id
1 'polypeptide(L)' 'TGRSVTVLDLVAALNKLLGTSLKPQHADSRAGDVRYSKADISRARKDLGYDPTVSFEDGLAKTLTWYRGEKWE' A
#
# COMPACT_ATOMS: atom_id res chain seq x y z
N THR A 1 2.96 -9.59 -2.15
CA THR A 1 3.35 -9.17 -3.51
C THR A 1 4.86 -9.14 -3.74
N GLY A 2 5.73 -9.11 -2.71
CA GLY A 2 7.18 -8.98 -2.92
C GLY A 2 7.56 -7.72 -3.70
N ARG A 3 6.66 -6.72 -3.69
CA ARG A 3 6.79 -5.42 -4.36
C ARG A 3 6.97 -4.35 -3.29
N SER A 4 7.60 -3.25 -3.66
CA SER A 4 7.75 -2.06 -2.82
C SER A 4 6.87 -0.95 -3.37
N VAL A 5 6.35 -0.11 -2.50
CA VAL A 5 5.56 1.09 -2.80
C VAL A 5 6.12 2.22 -1.95
N THR A 6 6.34 3.39 -2.54
CA THR A 6 6.81 4.56 -1.79
C THR A 6 5.65 5.30 -1.13
N VAL A 7 5.96 6.19 -0.18
CA VAL A 7 4.96 7.09 0.42
C VAL A 7 4.35 8.00 -0.65
N LEU A 8 5.13 8.43 -1.66
CA LEU A 8 4.63 9.27 -2.74
C LEU A 8 3.68 8.51 -3.69
N ASP A 9 3.97 7.23 -3.97
CA ASP A 9 3.06 6.37 -4.75
C ASP A 9 1.71 6.20 -4.02
N LEU A 10 1.75 6.02 -2.70
CA LEU A 10 0.54 5.96 -1.87
C LEU A 10 -0.27 7.26 -1.96
N VAL A 11 0.37 8.43 -1.84
CA VAL A 11 -0.33 9.72 -1.97
C VAL A 11 -0.94 9.88 -3.35
N ALA A 12 -0.22 9.51 -4.42
CA ALA A 12 -0.74 9.57 -5.78
C ALA A 12 -1.96 8.64 -5.97
N ALA A 13 -1.89 7.41 -5.43
CA ALA A 13 -2.99 6.46 -5.49
C ALA A 13 -4.22 6.95 -4.71
N LEU A 14 -4.03 7.51 -3.51
CA LEU A 14 -5.10 8.12 -2.72
C LEU A 14 -5.76 9.28 -3.45
N ASN A 15 -4.97 10.19 -4.04
CA ASN A 15 -5.49 11.30 -4.83
C ASN A 15 -6.36 10.83 -5.99
N LYS A 16 -5.90 9.79 -6.71
CA LYS A 16 -6.67 9.17 -7.79
C LYS A 16 -7.99 8.58 -7.30
N LEU A 17 -7.97 7.81 -6.20
CA LEU A 17 -9.15 7.12 -5.67
C LEU A 17 -10.17 8.05 -5.01
N LEU A 18 -9.70 9.14 -4.40
CA LEU A 18 -10.54 10.10 -3.69
C LEU A 18 -10.95 11.31 -4.55
N GLY A 19 -10.40 11.44 -5.77
CA GLY A 19 -10.63 12.61 -6.62
C GLY A 19 -10.02 13.89 -6.03
N THR A 20 -8.94 13.77 -5.26
CA THR A 20 -8.28 14.88 -4.58
C THR A 20 -6.94 15.24 -5.23
N SER A 21 -6.35 16.36 -4.82
CA SER A 21 -5.06 16.87 -5.30
C SER A 21 -4.13 17.26 -4.15
N LEU A 22 -4.09 16.44 -3.10
CA LEU A 22 -3.24 16.64 -1.93
C LEU A 22 -1.77 16.69 -2.34
N LYS A 23 -1.06 17.74 -1.88
CA LYS A 23 0.38 17.90 -2.08
C LYS A 23 1.12 17.49 -0.79
N PRO A 24 2.02 16.50 -0.84
CA PRO A 24 2.86 16.15 0.31
C PRO A 24 3.66 17.35 0.81
N GLN A 25 3.74 17.51 2.12
CA GLN A 25 4.70 18.39 2.77
C GLN A 25 5.87 17.55 3.26
N HIS A 26 7.09 17.88 2.80
CA HIS A 26 8.29 17.17 3.21
C HIS A 26 8.77 17.70 4.57
N ALA A 27 9.14 16.77 5.44
CA ALA A 27 9.73 17.03 6.74
C ALA A 27 10.89 16.07 6.94
N ASP A 28 11.64 16.27 8.02
CA ASP A 28 12.75 15.39 8.39
C ASP A 28 12.26 13.94 8.60
N SER A 29 13.12 12.98 8.24
CA SER A 29 12.85 11.57 8.48
C SER A 29 12.69 11.29 9.96
N ARG A 30 11.75 10.42 10.34
CA ARG A 30 11.58 10.06 11.75
C ARG A 30 12.76 9.20 12.21
N ALA A 31 13.22 9.45 13.44
CA ALA A 31 14.28 8.64 14.03
C ALA A 31 13.82 7.18 14.15
N GLY A 32 14.61 6.25 13.61
CA GLY A 32 14.29 4.82 13.58
C GLY A 32 13.52 4.34 12.35
N ASP A 33 13.14 5.22 11.41
CA ASP A 33 12.47 4.79 10.18
C ASP A 33 13.40 3.96 9.28
N VAL A 34 12.92 2.80 8.83
CA VAL A 34 13.58 2.00 7.81
C VAL A 34 13.22 2.56 6.43
N ARG A 35 14.22 3.09 5.71
CA ARG A 35 14.01 3.76 4.42
C ARG A 35 13.51 2.84 3.30
N TYR A 36 14.02 1.61 3.24
CA TYR A 36 13.65 0.62 2.24
C TYR A 36 13.38 -0.71 2.91
N SER A 37 12.15 -1.21 2.74
CA SER A 37 11.74 -2.52 3.25
C SER A 37 11.02 -3.29 2.15
N LYS A 38 11.49 -4.52 1.89
CA LYS A 38 10.95 -5.40 0.86
C LYS A 38 11.17 -6.84 1.28
N ALA A 39 10.08 -7.60 1.41
CA ALA A 39 10.16 -9.03 1.66
C ALA A 39 10.47 -9.79 0.35
N ASP A 40 11.45 -10.68 0.39
CA ASP A 40 11.45 -11.83 -0.51
C ASP A 40 10.40 -12.84 -0.01
N ILE A 41 9.46 -13.17 -0.89
CA ILE A 41 8.34 -14.08 -0.60
C ILE A 41 8.51 -15.46 -1.25
N SER A 42 9.69 -15.76 -1.79
CA SER A 42 10.04 -17.05 -2.42
C SER A 42 9.70 -18.24 -1.52
N ARG A 43 10.06 -18.16 -0.24
CA ARG A 43 9.74 -19.20 0.76
C ARG A 43 8.24 -19.31 1.04
N ALA A 44 7.53 -18.20 1.19
CA ALA A 44 6.09 -18.25 1.43
C ALA A 44 5.34 -18.90 0.25
N ARG A 45 5.78 -18.62 -0.99
CA ARG A 45 5.27 -19.29 -2.19
C ARG A 45 5.55 -20.80 -2.18
N LYS A 46 6.80 -21.18 -1.93
CA LYS A 46 7.23 -22.59 -1.95
C LYS A 46 6.60 -23.40 -0.82
N ASP A 47 6.68 -22.90 0.40
CA ASP A 47 6.41 -23.66 1.62
C ASP A 47 4.92 -23.61 2.00
N LEU A 48 4.21 -22.54 1.63
CA LEU A 48 2.80 -22.32 2.01
C LEU A 48 1.83 -22.23 0.81
N GLY A 49 2.34 -22.29 -0.43
CA GLY A 49 1.51 -22.03 -1.61
C GLY A 49 0.94 -20.62 -1.67
N TYR A 50 1.49 -19.68 -0.89
CA TYR A 50 0.99 -18.31 -0.83
C TYR A 50 1.34 -17.57 -2.12
N ASP A 51 0.31 -17.21 -2.90
CA ASP A 51 0.46 -16.24 -3.98
C ASP A 51 -0.48 -15.02 -3.77
N PRO A 52 0.04 -13.79 -3.79
CA PRO A 52 -0.76 -12.58 -3.60
C PRO A 52 -1.76 -12.38 -4.75
N THR A 53 -3.06 -12.42 -4.43
CA THR A 53 -4.14 -12.24 -5.42
C THR A 53 -4.74 -10.84 -5.48
N VAL A 54 -4.46 -10.02 -4.46
CA VAL A 54 -4.97 -8.64 -4.36
C VAL A 54 -3.84 -7.67 -4.71
N SER A 55 -4.08 -6.79 -5.69
CA SER A 55 -3.15 -5.72 -6.04
C SER A 55 -3.08 -4.66 -4.94
N PHE A 56 -2.09 -3.78 -4.99
CA PHE A 56 -2.00 -2.69 -4.02
C PHE A 56 -3.18 -1.73 -4.16
N GLU A 57 -3.55 -1.42 -5.41
CA GLU A 57 -4.63 -0.53 -5.77
C GLU A 57 -6.00 -1.08 -5.33
N ASP A 58 -6.26 -2.36 -5.58
CA ASP A 58 -7.52 -3.01 -5.16
C ASP A 58 -7.63 -3.07 -3.64
N GLY A 59 -6.54 -3.43 -2.95
CA GLY A 59 -6.50 -3.46 -1.50
C GLY A 59 -6.70 -2.08 -0.88
N LEU A 60 -6.12 -1.04 -1.49
CA LEU A 60 -6.29 0.34 -1.05
C LEU A 60 -7.73 0.82 -1.26
N ALA A 61 -8.36 0.50 -2.40
CA ALA A 61 -9.76 0.82 -2.65
C ALA A 61 -10.68 0.16 -1.62
N LYS A 62 -10.51 -1.14 -1.34
CA LYS A 62 -11.25 -1.87 -0.28
C LYS A 62 -11.07 -1.23 1.10
N THR A 63 -9.85 -0.78 1.40
CA THR A 63 -9.56 -0.06 2.65
C THR A 63 -10.34 1.25 2.73
N LEU A 64 -10.43 2.01 1.64
CA LEU A 64 -11.21 3.26 1.60
C LEU A 64 -12.71 3.01 1.74
N THR A 65 -13.27 1.97 1.11
CA THR A 65 -14.65 1.55 1.31
C THR A 65 -14.93 1.25 2.78
N TRP A 66 -14.03 0.53 3.44
CA TRP A 66 -14.14 0.28 4.88
C TRP A 66 -14.10 1.57 5.71
N TYR A 67 -13.21 2.53 5.40
CA TYR A 67 -13.19 3.84 6.08
C TYR A 67 -14.47 4.65 5.92
N ARG A 68 -15.24 4.41 4.84
CA ARG A 68 -16.55 5.04 4.61
C ARG A 68 -17.68 4.37 5.40
N GLY A 69 -17.40 3.29 6.12
CA GLY A 69 -18.40 2.49 6.83
C GLY A 69 -19.21 1.59 5.90
N GLU A 70 -18.74 1.38 4.67
CA GLU A 70 -19.39 0.53 3.67
C GLU A 70 -18.79 -0.89 3.73
N LYS A 71 -19.59 -1.91 3.40
CA LYS A 71 -19.07 -3.27 3.23
C LYS A 71 -18.34 -3.38 1.89
N TRP A 72 -17.18 -4.03 1.90
CA TRP A 72 -16.46 -4.39 0.67
C TRP A 72 -16.79 -5.85 0.33
N GLU A 73 -17.19 -6.10 -0.93
CA GLU A 73 -17.43 -7.45 -1.48
C GLU A 73 -16.15 -8.06 -2.10
#